data_AF-A0A7X7RRH0-F1
#
_entry.id   AF-A0A7X7RRH0-F1
#
_cell.length_a   1.000
_cell.length_b   1.000
_cell.length_c   1.000
_cell.angle_alpha   90.00
_cell.angle_beta   90.00
_cell.angle_gamma   90.00
#
_symmetry.space_group_name_H-M   'P 1'
#
loop_
_entity.id
_entity.type
_entity.pdbx_description
1 polymer ?
#
loop_
_entity_poly.entity_id
_entity_poly.type
_entity_poly.pdbx_seq_one_letter_code
_entity_poly.pdbx_strand_id
1 'polypeptide(L)'
;MGMIQETVIQVRDYVTKSNLPASDFVINPYVGCPHGCKYCYACFMKRFTGHSEPWGSFIDIKHCDKPISAKRLNGKSVFLSSVTDCYNPFEEKYEITRRILEQLVSIDCELGISTKSNLILRDLDLLKQCKNLKVSMSINTLDEKFREDMDHASSIRERLNTLKVLHEHGIYTVLFISPIFPGITDCQEILECSKSFVDEYWFENLNLRGSYKQTILSYINDNYPKLNSLYKEIYTHGNLSYWKDLSVWLEHYCTAGGIKYINYFYHEMLVKEKLSTTFLHSK
;
A
#
# COMPACT_ATOMS: atom_id res chain seq x y z
N MET A 1 9.64 -21.48 -3.09
CA MET A 1 10.11 -20.43 -4.00
C MET A 1 11.51 -20.76 -4.53
N GLY A 2 11.98 -20.05 -5.56
CA GLY A 2 13.42 -19.95 -5.81
C GLY A 2 14.12 -19.08 -4.75
N MET A 3 15.45 -19.08 -4.76
CA MET A 3 16.25 -18.19 -3.92
C MET A 3 15.99 -16.73 -4.32
N ILE A 4 15.74 -15.85 -3.34
CA ILE A 4 15.62 -14.41 -3.58
C ILE A 4 17.01 -13.83 -3.82
N GLN A 5 17.18 -13.05 -4.88
CA GLN A 5 18.44 -12.35 -5.15
C GLN A 5 18.54 -11.10 -4.27
N GLU A 6 19.48 -11.10 -3.32
CA GLU A 6 19.74 -10.00 -2.39
C GLU A 6 20.90 -9.12 -2.92
N THR A 7 20.64 -7.83 -3.19
CA THR A 7 21.68 -6.86 -3.61
C THR A 7 21.80 -5.74 -2.60
N VAL A 8 22.97 -5.49 -2.01
CA VAL A 8 23.18 -4.25 -1.22
C VAL A 8 23.55 -3.11 -2.16
N ILE A 9 22.80 -2.01 -2.13
CA ILE A 9 23.00 -0.84 -3.01
C ILE A 9 23.24 0.44 -2.20
N GLN A 10 24.24 1.23 -2.61
CA GLN A 10 24.54 2.52 -1.98
C GLN A 10 23.59 3.61 -2.49
N VAL A 11 22.94 4.36 -1.58
CA VAL A 11 22.14 5.54 -1.93
C VAL A 11 22.65 6.82 -1.24
N ARG A 12 22.35 7.98 -1.83
CA ARG A 12 22.80 9.30 -1.33
C ARG A 12 21.90 9.91 -0.25
N ASP A 13 20.66 9.42 -0.15
CA ASP A 13 19.63 9.85 0.80
C ASP A 13 18.52 8.78 0.78
N TYR A 14 17.94 8.43 1.94
CA TYR A 14 16.74 7.58 1.99
C TYR A 14 15.47 8.33 1.55
N VAL A 15 15.46 9.66 1.70
CA VAL A 15 14.30 10.52 1.46
C VAL A 15 14.33 11.01 0.01
N THR A 16 13.32 10.66 -0.78
CA THR A 16 13.09 11.23 -2.12
C THR A 16 11.85 12.11 -2.14
N LYS A 17 11.78 13.10 -3.03
CA LYS A 17 10.56 13.91 -3.19
C LYS A 17 9.44 13.03 -3.76
N SER A 18 8.27 13.14 -3.17
CA SER A 18 7.07 12.40 -3.55
C SER A 18 6.40 12.98 -4.80
N ASN A 19 5.71 12.10 -5.54
CA ASN A 19 4.71 12.46 -6.55
C ASN A 19 3.28 12.00 -6.13
N LEU A 20 3.11 11.46 -4.91
CA LEU A 20 1.81 11.07 -4.37
C LEU A 20 1.01 12.32 -3.97
N PRO A 21 -0.33 12.34 -4.13
CA PRO A 21 -1.14 13.50 -3.75
C PRO A 21 -1.11 13.85 -2.25
N ALA A 22 -0.81 12.86 -1.40
CA ALA A 22 -0.96 12.91 0.06
C ALA A 22 0.37 12.92 0.84
N SER A 23 1.51 13.14 0.17
CA SER A 23 2.81 13.19 0.86
C SER A 23 3.84 14.07 0.14
N ASP A 24 4.66 14.84 0.87
CA ASP A 24 5.78 15.66 0.34
C ASP A 24 7.00 14.80 -0.04
N PHE A 25 7.27 13.76 0.76
CA PHE A 25 8.45 12.90 0.64
C PHE A 25 8.08 11.42 0.80
N VAL A 26 8.78 10.55 0.08
CA VAL A 26 8.67 9.10 0.30
C VAL A 26 10.00 8.54 0.78
N ILE A 27 9.92 7.50 1.62
CA ILE A 27 11.05 6.69 2.03
C ILE A 27 10.74 5.25 1.62
N ASN A 28 11.60 4.68 0.79
CA ASN A 28 11.49 3.29 0.37
C ASN A 28 12.80 2.61 0.78
N PRO A 29 12.84 1.83 1.89
CA PRO A 29 14.08 1.21 2.39
C PRO A 29 14.68 0.20 1.39
N TYR A 30 13.84 -0.36 0.52
CA TYR A 30 14.20 -1.39 -0.45
C TYR A 30 13.84 -0.98 -1.90
N VAL A 31 14.26 -1.79 -2.87
CA VAL A 31 13.62 -1.94 -4.20
C VAL A 31 13.29 -3.42 -4.40
N GLY A 32 12.22 -3.73 -5.14
CA GLY A 32 11.63 -5.06 -5.12
C GLY A 32 10.72 -5.24 -3.90
N CYS A 33 10.03 -6.37 -3.82
CA CYS A 33 9.24 -6.77 -2.65
C CYS A 33 8.96 -8.28 -2.70
N PRO A 34 9.62 -9.10 -1.87
CA PRO A 34 9.45 -10.56 -1.86
C PRO A 34 8.07 -11.09 -1.47
N HIS A 35 7.12 -10.23 -1.06
CA HIS A 35 5.69 -10.59 -1.03
C HIS A 35 5.13 -10.92 -2.43
N GLY A 36 5.81 -10.50 -3.51
CA GLY A 36 5.62 -11.03 -4.86
C GLY A 36 4.24 -10.82 -5.50
N CYS A 37 3.42 -9.89 -4.98
CA CYS A 37 1.99 -9.85 -5.28
C CYS A 37 1.71 -9.82 -6.80
N LYS A 38 0.90 -10.76 -7.31
CA LYS A 38 0.62 -10.89 -8.77
C LYS A 38 0.02 -9.63 -9.40
N TYR A 39 -0.63 -8.78 -8.59
CA TYR A 39 -1.23 -7.50 -8.99
C TYR A 39 -0.34 -6.26 -8.74
N CYS A 40 0.92 -6.43 -8.29
CA CYS A 40 1.71 -5.32 -7.76
C CYS A 40 2.10 -4.28 -8.84
N TYR A 41 1.54 -3.08 -8.76
CA TYR A 41 1.87 -1.99 -9.68
C TYR A 41 3.37 -1.64 -9.66
N ALA A 42 4.02 -1.72 -8.50
CA ALA A 42 5.42 -1.35 -8.29
C ALA A 42 6.41 -2.21 -9.10
N CYS A 43 5.96 -3.30 -9.75
CA CYS A 43 6.76 -4.01 -10.74
C CYS A 43 7.27 -3.11 -11.88
N PHE A 44 6.69 -1.92 -12.08
CA PHE A 44 7.23 -0.92 -13.01
C PHE A 44 8.66 -0.47 -12.65
N MET A 45 9.05 -0.54 -11.36
CA MET A 45 10.35 -0.07 -10.87
C MET A 45 11.54 -0.76 -11.53
N LYS A 46 11.38 -2.01 -11.99
CA LYS A 46 12.40 -2.74 -12.76
C LYS A 46 12.94 -1.94 -13.95
N ARG A 47 12.10 -1.11 -14.58
CA ARG A 47 12.49 -0.23 -15.70
C ARG A 47 13.51 0.85 -15.33
N PHE A 48 13.65 1.15 -14.04
CA PHE A 48 14.56 2.17 -13.51
C PHE A 48 15.76 1.59 -12.75
N THR A 49 15.76 0.30 -12.41
CA THR A 49 16.88 -0.37 -11.71
C THR A 49 17.56 -1.48 -12.51
N GLY A 50 16.99 -1.89 -13.66
CA GLY A 50 17.66 -2.80 -14.61
C GLY A 50 17.38 -4.29 -14.42
N HIS A 51 16.66 -4.70 -13.38
CA HIS A 51 16.32 -6.13 -13.19
C HIS A 51 15.52 -6.71 -14.36
N SER A 52 15.96 -7.87 -14.79
CA SER A 52 15.26 -8.78 -15.70
C SER A 52 14.36 -9.77 -14.93
N GLU A 53 14.79 -10.13 -13.73
CA GLU A 53 14.27 -11.15 -12.81
C GLU A 53 12.78 -10.93 -12.46
N PRO A 54 11.96 -12.00 -12.27
CA PRO A 54 10.56 -11.85 -11.86
C PRO A 54 10.34 -10.90 -10.67
N TRP A 55 9.23 -10.15 -10.69
CA TRP A 55 8.89 -9.33 -9.52
C TRP A 55 8.61 -10.25 -8.33
N GLY A 56 9.21 -9.94 -7.18
CA GLY A 56 9.18 -10.81 -6.00
C GLY A 56 10.28 -11.86 -5.93
N SER A 57 11.18 -11.98 -6.93
CA SER A 57 12.36 -12.87 -6.84
C SER A 57 13.69 -12.15 -6.56
N PHE A 58 13.65 -10.83 -6.31
CA PHE A 58 14.81 -10.01 -5.97
C PHE A 58 14.44 -8.98 -4.90
N ILE A 59 15.45 -8.48 -4.19
CA ILE A 59 15.37 -7.31 -3.32
C ILE A 59 16.69 -6.54 -3.32
N ASP A 60 16.62 -5.23 -3.56
CA ASP A 60 17.73 -4.31 -3.32
C ASP A 60 17.61 -3.72 -1.91
N ILE A 61 18.65 -3.90 -1.12
CA ILE A 61 18.81 -3.44 0.26
C ILE A 61 19.59 -2.12 0.22
N LYS A 62 18.93 -0.99 0.51
CA LYS A 62 19.59 0.32 0.42
C LYS A 62 20.41 0.61 1.66
N HIS A 63 21.70 0.85 1.48
CA HIS A 63 22.56 1.43 2.50
C HIS A 63 22.76 2.93 2.26
N CYS A 64 22.78 3.72 3.33
CA CYS A 64 23.04 5.16 3.28
C CYS A 64 23.73 5.60 4.56
N ASP A 65 24.96 6.10 4.46
CA ASP A 65 25.75 6.62 5.58
C ASP A 65 25.29 8.00 6.07
N LYS A 66 24.42 8.65 5.29
CA LYS A 66 23.90 9.98 5.58
C LYS A 66 22.64 9.88 6.46
N PRO A 67 22.59 10.51 7.65
CA PRO A 67 21.38 10.53 8.47
C PRO A 67 20.25 11.33 7.82
N ILE A 68 19.01 10.96 8.17
CA ILE A 68 17.79 11.63 7.74
C ILE A 68 17.78 13.08 8.24
N SER A 69 17.56 14.02 7.33
CA SER A 69 17.66 15.45 7.65
C SER A 69 16.37 15.99 8.28
N ALA A 70 16.35 16.17 9.60
CA ALA A 70 15.24 16.79 10.33
C ALA A 70 14.79 18.13 9.72
N LYS A 71 15.74 19.00 9.33
CA LYS A 71 15.46 20.29 8.65
C LYS A 71 14.67 20.13 7.33
N ARG A 72 14.77 18.98 6.67
CA ARG A 72 14.05 18.67 5.42
C ARG A 72 12.63 18.12 5.67
N LEU A 73 12.38 17.56 6.85
CA LEU A 73 11.15 16.82 7.19
C LEU A 73 10.25 17.48 8.25
N ASN A 74 10.77 18.39 9.07
CA ASN A 74 9.95 19.11 10.05
C ASN A 74 8.81 19.90 9.36
N GLY A 75 7.58 19.70 9.83
CA GLY A 75 6.37 20.28 9.24
C GLY A 75 6.07 19.75 7.83
N LYS A 76 6.47 18.52 7.49
CA LYS A 76 6.24 17.87 6.19
C LYS A 76 5.61 16.49 6.37
N SER A 77 4.98 16.02 5.31
CA SER A 77 4.39 14.69 5.22
C SER A 77 5.35 13.69 4.58
N VAL A 78 5.45 12.49 5.16
CA VAL A 78 6.42 11.44 4.82
C VAL A 78 5.73 10.10 4.73
N PHE A 79 5.86 9.40 3.60
CA PHE A 79 5.21 8.10 3.39
C PHE A 79 6.22 6.97 3.14
N LEU A 80 6.13 5.91 3.95
CA LEU A 80 6.91 4.68 3.80
C LEU A 80 6.15 3.65 2.95
N SER A 81 6.88 2.84 2.18
CA SER A 81 6.33 1.79 1.28
C SER A 81 5.55 2.31 0.06
N SER A 82 6.08 3.32 -0.66
CA SER A 82 5.41 3.82 -1.88
C SER A 82 5.68 2.99 -3.15
N VAL A 83 6.72 2.14 -3.17
CA VAL A 83 7.07 1.23 -4.30
C VAL A 83 7.74 -0.08 -3.82
N THR A 84 7.61 -0.41 -2.55
CA THR A 84 8.10 -1.64 -1.89
C THR A 84 7.24 -1.88 -0.64
N ASP A 85 7.50 -2.93 0.13
CA ASP A 85 6.97 -3.07 1.49
C ASP A 85 8.13 -2.94 2.49
N CYS A 86 8.06 -1.95 3.38
CA CYS A 86 9.09 -1.69 4.38
C CYS A 86 9.21 -2.80 5.44
N TYR A 87 8.19 -3.64 5.61
CA TYR A 87 8.20 -4.81 6.51
C TYR A 87 8.11 -6.15 5.76
N ASN A 88 8.57 -6.18 4.50
CA ASN A 88 8.82 -7.45 3.80
C ASN A 88 9.79 -8.36 4.60
N PRO A 89 9.85 -9.68 4.35
CA PRO A 89 10.55 -10.64 5.21
C PRO A 89 12.05 -10.36 5.45
N PHE A 90 12.70 -9.58 4.58
CA PHE A 90 14.12 -9.24 4.73
C PHE A 90 14.36 -8.11 5.74
N GLU A 91 13.33 -7.40 6.18
CA GLU A 91 13.41 -6.43 7.29
C GLU A 91 13.70 -7.11 8.64
N GLU A 92 13.42 -8.41 8.80
CA GLU A 92 13.87 -9.20 9.96
C GLU A 92 15.40 -9.31 10.05
N LYS A 93 16.06 -9.38 8.89
CA LYS A 93 17.51 -9.56 8.74
C LYS A 93 18.26 -8.24 8.69
N TYR A 94 17.69 -7.21 8.06
CA TYR A 94 18.39 -5.97 7.75
C TYR A 94 17.97 -4.76 8.60
N GLU A 95 16.80 -4.78 9.24
CA GLU A 95 16.33 -3.76 10.19
C GLU A 95 16.44 -2.29 9.67
N ILE A 96 16.22 -2.06 8.38
CA ILE A 96 16.40 -0.73 7.77
C ILE A 96 15.23 0.16 8.13
N THR A 97 14.01 -0.38 8.10
CA THR A 97 12.80 0.34 8.54
C THR A 97 12.91 0.69 10.02
N ARG A 98 13.41 -0.22 10.87
CA ARG A 98 13.69 0.08 12.28
C ARG A 98 14.67 1.25 12.43
N ARG A 99 15.84 1.20 11.79
CA ARG A 99 16.84 2.29 11.84
C ARG A 99 16.37 3.60 11.20
N ILE A 100 15.37 3.56 10.31
CA ILE A 100 14.70 4.75 9.78
C ILE A 100 13.75 5.33 10.82
N LEU A 101 12.96 4.50 11.52
CA LEU A 101 12.08 4.92 12.61
C LEU A 101 12.87 5.53 13.78
N GLU A 102 14.00 4.92 14.17
CA GLU A 102 14.92 5.43 15.20
C GLU A 102 15.39 6.88 14.93
N GLN A 103 15.45 7.29 13.67
CA GLN A 103 15.72 8.69 13.31
C GLN A 103 14.44 9.54 13.28
N LEU A 104 13.34 9.01 12.73
CA LEU A 104 12.07 9.72 12.57
C LEU A 104 11.34 10.01 13.89
N VAL A 105 11.52 9.24 14.96
CA VAL A 105 10.91 9.54 16.28
C VAL A 105 11.31 10.91 16.84
N SER A 106 12.46 11.45 16.40
CA SER A 106 12.96 12.78 16.79
C SER A 106 12.50 13.93 15.88
N ILE A 107 11.78 13.63 14.81
CA ILE A 107 11.47 14.54 13.70
C ILE A 107 9.97 14.87 13.70
N ASP A 108 9.64 16.16 13.56
CA ASP A 108 8.25 16.63 13.66
C ASP A 108 7.56 16.56 12.29
N CYS A 109 7.28 15.33 11.83
CA CYS A 109 6.64 15.05 10.53
C CYS A 109 5.35 14.25 10.66
N GLU A 110 4.45 14.38 9.68
CA GLU A 110 3.30 13.49 9.50
C GLU A 110 3.80 12.20 8.83
N LEU A 111 3.71 11.07 9.54
CA LEU A 111 4.30 9.80 9.12
C LEU A 111 3.21 8.82 8.70
N GLY A 112 3.12 8.53 7.41
CA GLY A 112 2.32 7.43 6.86
C GLY A 112 3.18 6.19 6.64
N ILE A 113 2.70 5.02 7.06
CA ILE A 113 3.32 3.72 6.75
C ILE A 113 2.30 2.85 6.03
N SER A 114 2.74 2.06 5.04
CA SER A 114 1.91 0.99 4.47
C SER A 114 2.63 -0.36 4.49
N THR A 115 1.90 -1.43 4.77
CA THR A 115 2.43 -2.80 4.71
C THR A 115 1.33 -3.86 4.55
N LYS A 116 1.73 -5.09 4.25
CA LYS A 116 0.93 -6.33 4.37
C LYS A 116 1.45 -7.27 5.46
N SER A 117 2.47 -6.84 6.21
CA SER A 117 3.24 -7.67 7.15
C SER A 117 2.91 -7.37 8.62
N ASN A 118 2.80 -8.42 9.43
CA ASN A 118 2.68 -8.30 10.90
C ASN A 118 4.01 -7.96 11.60
N LEU A 119 5.15 -8.01 10.90
CA LEU A 119 6.46 -7.65 11.43
C LEU A 119 6.53 -6.22 11.98
N ILE A 120 5.66 -5.31 11.51
CA ILE A 120 5.48 -3.96 12.05
C ILE A 120 5.24 -3.92 13.58
N LEU A 121 4.71 -5.00 14.16
CA LEU A 121 4.51 -5.11 15.60
C LEU A 121 5.82 -5.24 16.40
N ARG A 122 6.93 -5.61 15.76
CA ARG A 122 8.28 -5.60 16.37
C ARG A 122 8.66 -4.21 16.86
N ASP A 123 8.30 -3.18 16.09
CA ASP A 123 8.75 -1.80 16.28
C ASP A 123 7.70 -0.93 17.00
N LEU A 124 6.75 -1.55 17.72
CA LEU A 124 5.76 -0.85 18.57
C LEU A 124 6.41 0.11 19.59
N ASP A 125 7.63 -0.18 20.03
CA ASP A 125 8.40 0.68 20.92
C ASP A 125 8.78 2.02 20.28
N LEU A 126 9.08 2.03 18.97
CA LEU A 126 9.37 3.22 18.18
C LEU A 126 8.09 3.90 17.66
N LEU A 127 7.14 3.11 17.15
CA LEU A 127 5.90 3.62 16.56
C LEU A 127 5.09 4.48 17.55
N LYS A 128 5.08 4.09 18.84
CA LYS A 128 4.43 4.86 19.92
C LYS A 128 5.10 6.18 20.27
N GLN A 129 6.31 6.46 19.76
CA GLN A 129 7.02 7.73 19.92
C GLN A 129 6.76 8.69 18.75
N CYS A 130 6.27 8.20 17.61
CA CYS A 130 5.94 9.02 16.45
C CYS A 130 4.61 9.79 16.68
N LYS A 131 4.70 11.11 16.93
CA LYS A 131 3.54 11.96 17.27
C LYS A 131 2.36 11.88 16.29
N ASN A 132 2.64 11.93 14.98
CA ASN A 132 1.65 12.07 13.92
C ASN A 132 1.70 10.84 12.99
N LEU A 133 1.54 9.64 13.55
CA LEU A 133 1.63 8.37 12.84
C LEU A 133 0.25 7.88 12.34
N LYS A 134 0.17 7.49 11.07
CA LYS A 134 -0.88 6.63 10.52
C LYS A 134 -0.26 5.34 9.96
N VAL A 135 -0.79 4.19 10.36
CA VAL A 135 -0.36 2.88 9.82
C VAL A 135 -1.49 2.26 8.98
N SER A 136 -1.17 1.94 7.73
CA SER A 136 -2.09 1.30 6.79
C SER A 136 -1.73 -0.16 6.52
N MET A 137 -2.70 -1.07 6.71
CA MET A 137 -2.58 -2.49 6.35
C MET A 137 -3.41 -2.77 5.10
N SER A 138 -2.83 -3.42 4.07
CA SER A 138 -3.61 -3.76 2.87
C SER A 138 -4.29 -5.12 2.96
N ILE A 139 -5.63 -5.11 2.94
CA ILE A 139 -6.51 -6.28 3.03
C ILE A 139 -7.60 -6.13 1.97
N ASN A 140 -7.57 -6.96 0.92
CA ASN A 140 -8.49 -6.90 -0.21
C ASN A 140 -9.34 -8.17 -0.40
N THR A 141 -9.36 -9.04 0.60
CA THR A 141 -10.15 -10.28 0.65
C THR A 141 -10.24 -10.76 2.10
N LEU A 142 -11.20 -11.62 2.41
CA LEU A 142 -11.24 -12.46 3.61
C LEU A 142 -10.99 -13.96 3.29
N ASP A 143 -10.90 -14.32 2.01
CA ASP A 143 -10.50 -15.66 1.55
C ASP A 143 -8.97 -15.81 1.52
N GLU A 144 -8.45 -16.61 2.46
CA GLU A 144 -7.02 -16.94 2.56
C GLU A 144 -6.49 -17.67 1.31
N LYS A 145 -7.32 -18.43 0.58
CA LYS A 145 -6.91 -19.09 -0.67
C LYS A 145 -6.65 -18.06 -1.76
N PHE A 146 -7.55 -17.08 -1.93
CA PHE A 146 -7.31 -15.96 -2.85
C PHE A 146 -6.06 -15.15 -2.44
N ARG A 147 -5.80 -14.99 -1.13
CA ARG A 147 -4.55 -14.39 -0.64
C ARG A 147 -3.32 -15.21 -1.03
N GLU A 148 -3.33 -16.53 -0.87
CA GLU A 148 -2.24 -17.45 -1.29
C GLU A 148 -2.00 -17.43 -2.80
N ASP A 149 -3.08 -17.35 -3.57
CA ASP A 149 -3.01 -17.18 -5.01
C ASP A 149 -2.47 -15.80 -5.41
N MET A 150 -2.54 -14.77 -4.57
CA MET A 150 -2.15 -13.41 -4.95
C MET A 150 -0.81 -12.96 -4.39
N ASP A 151 -0.49 -13.21 -3.12
CA ASP A 151 0.69 -12.68 -2.44
C ASP A 151 1.30 -13.65 -1.40
N HIS A 152 2.52 -13.32 -0.98
CA HIS A 152 3.32 -14.04 0.02
C HIS A 152 3.64 -13.11 1.21
N ALA A 153 2.64 -12.35 1.66
CA ALA A 153 2.67 -11.62 2.93
C ALA A 153 1.93 -12.39 4.03
N SER A 154 1.83 -11.81 5.23
CA SER A 154 1.15 -12.42 6.38
C SER A 154 -0.30 -12.82 6.04
N SER A 155 -0.86 -13.79 6.75
CA SER A 155 -2.25 -14.21 6.59
C SER A 155 -3.23 -13.04 6.84
N ILE A 156 -4.43 -13.11 6.29
CA ILE A 156 -5.45 -12.07 6.48
C ILE A 156 -5.78 -11.92 7.96
N ARG A 157 -5.86 -13.05 8.69
CA ARG A 157 -6.02 -13.07 10.15
C ARG A 157 -4.91 -12.30 10.88
N GLU A 158 -3.65 -12.44 10.45
CA GLU A 158 -2.53 -11.67 11.01
C GLU A 158 -2.61 -10.18 10.66
N ARG A 159 -3.03 -9.82 9.44
CA ARG A 159 -3.22 -8.41 9.03
C ARG A 159 -4.32 -7.72 9.86
N LEU A 160 -5.45 -8.40 10.08
CA LEU A 160 -6.54 -7.93 10.94
C LEU A 160 -6.08 -7.82 12.41
N ASN A 161 -5.37 -8.82 12.93
CA ASN A 161 -4.83 -8.77 14.29
C ASN A 161 -3.79 -7.64 14.46
N THR A 162 -2.99 -7.36 13.42
CA THR A 162 -2.03 -6.25 13.41
C THR A 162 -2.72 -4.90 13.52
N LEU A 163 -3.78 -4.66 12.73
CA LEU A 163 -4.63 -3.46 12.90
C LEU A 163 -5.15 -3.37 14.32
N LYS A 164 -5.75 -4.44 14.84
CA LYS A 164 -6.31 -4.45 16.20
C LYS A 164 -5.27 -4.09 17.27
N VAL A 165 -4.09 -4.72 17.25
CA VAL A 165 -3.02 -4.45 18.22
C VAL A 165 -2.50 -3.02 18.11
N LEU A 166 -2.38 -2.46 16.89
CA LEU A 166 -1.97 -1.06 16.69
C LEU A 166 -3.00 -0.08 17.28
N HIS A 167 -4.29 -0.32 17.03
CA HIS A 167 -5.39 0.49 17.58
C HIS A 167 -5.47 0.41 19.11
N GLU A 168 -5.31 -0.80 19.69
CA GLU A 168 -5.21 -1.01 21.15
C GLU A 168 -4.01 -0.28 21.79
N HIS A 169 -2.97 0.05 21.00
CA HIS A 169 -1.81 0.84 21.42
C HIS A 169 -1.95 2.35 21.13
N GLY A 170 -3.10 2.81 20.62
CA GLY A 170 -3.39 4.22 20.33
C GLY A 170 -2.76 4.74 19.02
N ILE A 171 -2.27 3.85 18.15
CA ILE A 171 -1.74 4.23 16.83
C ILE A 171 -2.92 4.33 15.86
N TYR A 172 -3.00 5.42 15.09
CA TYR A 172 -4.10 5.61 14.13
C TYR A 172 -4.02 4.59 13.00
N THR A 173 -5.06 3.77 12.88
CA THR A 173 -5.10 2.63 11.96
C THR A 173 -5.88 2.92 10.69
N VAL A 174 -5.42 2.33 9.59
CA VAL A 174 -6.07 2.41 8.29
C VAL A 174 -6.16 1.01 7.68
N LEU A 175 -7.36 0.56 7.31
CA LEU A 175 -7.52 -0.63 6.48
C LEU A 175 -7.62 -0.18 5.01
N PHE A 176 -6.61 -0.53 4.22
CA PHE A 176 -6.56 -0.21 2.80
C PHE A 176 -7.09 -1.40 1.99
N ILE A 177 -8.33 -1.31 1.49
CA ILE A 177 -8.87 -2.25 0.52
C ILE A 177 -8.27 -1.92 -0.85
N SER A 178 -7.04 -2.39 -1.06
CA SER A 178 -6.25 -2.21 -2.29
C SER A 178 -5.56 -3.51 -2.72
N PRO A 179 -5.70 -3.92 -4.00
CA PRO A 179 -6.70 -3.48 -4.97
C PRO A 179 -8.01 -4.27 -4.82
N ILE A 180 -9.17 -3.63 -4.93
CA ILE A 180 -10.48 -4.30 -4.99
C ILE A 180 -10.58 -5.11 -6.28
N PHE A 181 -10.83 -6.41 -6.19
CA PHE A 181 -11.09 -7.30 -7.33
C PHE A 181 -12.60 -7.38 -7.63
N PRO A 182 -13.05 -6.98 -8.83
CA PRO A 182 -14.46 -7.02 -9.22
C PRO A 182 -15.13 -8.38 -8.99
N GLY A 183 -16.15 -8.43 -8.14
CA GLY A 183 -16.90 -9.66 -7.84
C GLY A 183 -16.14 -10.71 -7.01
N ILE A 184 -15.02 -10.34 -6.37
CA ILE A 184 -14.27 -11.20 -5.44
C ILE A 184 -14.07 -10.50 -4.09
N THR A 185 -13.69 -9.22 -4.09
CA THR A 185 -13.51 -8.45 -2.85
C THR A 185 -14.86 -8.01 -2.28
N ASP A 186 -15.36 -8.71 -1.27
CA ASP A 186 -16.49 -8.22 -0.47
C ASP A 186 -16.02 -7.08 0.45
N CYS A 187 -16.34 -5.85 0.05
CA CYS A 187 -16.01 -4.67 0.84
C CYS A 187 -16.89 -4.54 2.09
N GLN A 188 -18.12 -5.06 2.07
CA GLN A 188 -19.05 -4.96 3.20
C GLN A 188 -18.59 -5.86 4.35
N GLU A 189 -18.22 -7.10 4.05
CA GLU A 189 -17.72 -8.06 5.05
C GLU A 189 -16.40 -7.57 5.68
N ILE A 190 -15.48 -7.01 4.87
CA ILE A 190 -14.24 -6.39 5.36
C ILE A 190 -14.55 -5.22 6.30
N LEU A 191 -15.52 -4.35 5.96
CA LEU A 191 -15.95 -3.24 6.82
C LEU A 191 -16.56 -3.76 8.14
N GLU A 192 -17.51 -4.70 8.08
CA GLU A 192 -18.20 -5.21 9.28
C GLU A 192 -17.26 -5.93 10.25
N CYS A 193 -16.33 -6.73 9.74
CA CYS A 193 -15.42 -7.50 10.59
C CYS A 193 -14.33 -6.66 11.27
N SER A 194 -14.12 -5.40 10.87
CA SER A 194 -12.97 -4.58 11.30
C SER A 194 -13.31 -3.20 11.87
N LYS A 195 -14.53 -2.67 11.66
CA LYS A 195 -14.95 -1.31 12.09
C LYS A 195 -14.87 -1.01 13.58
N SER A 196 -14.65 -2.03 14.42
CA SER A 196 -14.45 -1.89 15.87
C SER A 196 -13.00 -1.66 16.29
N PHE A 197 -12.05 -1.70 15.35
CA PHE A 197 -10.61 -1.49 15.59
C PHE A 197 -9.87 -0.85 14.39
N VAL A 198 -10.59 -0.16 13.51
CA VAL A 198 -10.04 0.55 12.35
C VAL A 198 -10.55 2.00 12.34
N ASP A 199 -9.63 2.97 12.34
CA ASP A 199 -9.97 4.39 12.46
C ASP A 199 -10.40 5.06 11.14
N GLU A 200 -9.98 4.50 9.99
CA GLU A 200 -10.19 5.03 8.64
C GLU A 200 -10.05 3.94 7.56
N TYR A 201 -10.82 4.01 6.48
CA TYR A 201 -10.76 3.05 5.37
C TYR A 201 -10.32 3.69 4.05
N TRP A 202 -9.38 3.07 3.35
CA TRP A 202 -8.99 3.51 2.01
C TRP A 202 -9.45 2.49 0.97
N PHE A 203 -9.93 2.96 -0.18
CA PHE A 203 -10.42 2.11 -1.27
C PHE A 203 -9.68 2.40 -2.58
N GLU A 204 -9.17 1.37 -3.26
CA GLU A 204 -8.53 1.49 -4.57
C GLU A 204 -9.05 0.43 -5.55
N ASN A 205 -9.33 0.84 -6.77
CA ASN A 205 -9.76 -0.05 -7.85
C ASN A 205 -8.60 -0.82 -8.47
N LEU A 206 -8.82 -2.09 -8.84
CA LEU A 206 -7.83 -2.90 -9.55
C LEU A 206 -7.51 -2.30 -10.93
N ASN A 207 -6.40 -1.57 -11.01
CA ASN A 207 -5.98 -0.81 -12.19
C ASN A 207 -4.98 -1.63 -13.03
N LEU A 208 -5.49 -2.53 -13.88
CA LEU A 208 -4.64 -3.47 -14.64
C LEU A 208 -3.82 -2.79 -15.75
N ARG A 209 -2.52 -2.59 -15.50
CA ARG A 209 -1.55 -2.01 -16.44
C ARG A 209 -0.37 -2.97 -16.70
N GLY A 210 0.36 -2.73 -17.79
CA GLY A 210 1.62 -3.44 -18.06
C GLY A 210 1.51 -4.97 -18.12
N SER A 211 2.54 -5.66 -17.63
CA SER A 211 2.65 -7.13 -17.71
C SER A 211 1.65 -7.87 -16.80
N TYR A 212 1.36 -7.36 -15.60
CA TYR A 212 0.46 -8.04 -14.66
C TYR A 212 -1.01 -8.07 -15.12
N LYS A 213 -1.42 -7.21 -16.05
CA LYS A 213 -2.75 -7.28 -16.67
C LYS A 213 -3.03 -8.69 -17.22
N GLN A 214 -2.09 -9.30 -17.94
CA GLN A 214 -2.31 -10.63 -18.52
C GLN A 214 -2.28 -11.72 -17.45
N THR A 215 -1.41 -11.61 -16.44
CA THR A 215 -1.34 -12.53 -15.29
C THR A 215 -2.67 -12.60 -14.55
N ILE A 216 -3.27 -11.44 -14.25
CA ILE A 216 -4.55 -11.38 -13.54
C ILE A 216 -5.72 -11.81 -14.44
N LEU A 217 -5.77 -11.41 -15.71
CA LEU A 217 -6.85 -11.83 -16.61
C LEU A 217 -6.84 -13.35 -16.89
N SER A 218 -5.66 -13.99 -16.97
CA SER A 218 -5.59 -15.46 -17.00
C SER A 218 -6.11 -16.05 -15.69
N TYR A 219 -5.59 -15.62 -14.55
CA TYR A 219 -6.00 -16.13 -13.24
C TYR A 219 -7.52 -16.09 -13.03
N ILE A 220 -8.17 -14.99 -13.43
CA ILE A 220 -9.63 -14.83 -13.39
C ILE A 220 -10.33 -15.78 -14.36
N ASN A 221 -9.84 -15.94 -15.59
CA ASN A 221 -10.39 -16.92 -16.53
C ASN A 221 -10.32 -18.35 -15.99
N ASP A 222 -9.21 -18.69 -15.35
CA ASP A 222 -8.86 -20.06 -14.99
C ASP A 222 -9.51 -20.48 -13.64
N ASN A 223 -9.71 -19.54 -12.71
CA ASN A 223 -10.25 -19.81 -11.36
C ASN A 223 -11.66 -19.23 -11.12
N TYR A 224 -12.02 -18.14 -11.82
CA TYR A 224 -13.30 -17.44 -11.67
C TYR A 224 -14.03 -17.27 -13.02
N PRO A 225 -14.22 -18.34 -13.83
CA PRO A 225 -14.71 -18.22 -15.22
C PRO A 225 -16.10 -17.56 -15.34
N LYS A 226 -16.90 -17.52 -14.26
CA LYS A 226 -18.17 -16.79 -14.20
C LYS A 226 -18.01 -15.26 -14.27
N LEU A 227 -16.86 -14.73 -13.84
CA LEU A 227 -16.55 -13.29 -13.84
C LEU A 227 -15.92 -12.81 -15.17
N ASN A 228 -15.63 -13.73 -16.11
CA ASN A 228 -14.99 -13.39 -17.40
C ASN A 228 -15.72 -12.31 -18.21
N SER A 229 -17.05 -12.24 -18.13
CA SER A 229 -17.84 -11.18 -18.78
C SER A 229 -17.56 -9.82 -18.13
N LEU A 230 -17.66 -9.72 -16.80
CA LEU A 230 -17.38 -8.52 -16.02
C LEU A 230 -15.96 -7.98 -16.26
N TYR A 231 -14.95 -8.85 -16.26
CA TYR A 231 -13.57 -8.43 -16.52
C TYR A 231 -13.33 -8.02 -17.98
N LYS A 232 -14.03 -8.60 -18.97
CA LYS A 232 -13.99 -8.12 -20.36
C LYS A 232 -14.64 -6.74 -20.51
N GLU A 233 -15.80 -6.52 -19.88
CA GLU A 233 -16.44 -5.21 -19.85
C GLU A 233 -15.50 -4.14 -19.29
N ILE A 234 -14.95 -4.36 -18.09
CA ILE A 234 -14.08 -3.38 -17.42
C ILE A 234 -12.75 -3.19 -18.17
N TYR A 235 -12.06 -4.26 -18.53
CA TYR A 235 -10.65 -4.18 -18.96
C TYR A 235 -10.41 -4.34 -20.47
N THR A 236 -11.41 -4.73 -21.25
CA THR A 236 -11.33 -4.79 -22.73
C THR A 236 -12.24 -3.76 -23.38
N HIS A 237 -13.48 -3.57 -22.89
CA HIS A 237 -14.40 -2.57 -23.42
C HIS A 237 -14.31 -1.20 -22.73
N GLY A 238 -13.61 -1.11 -21.59
CA GLY A 238 -13.42 0.13 -20.84
C GLY A 238 -14.67 0.59 -20.08
N ASN A 239 -15.59 -0.33 -19.79
CA ASN A 239 -16.86 -0.04 -19.12
C ASN A 239 -16.62 0.32 -17.65
N LEU A 240 -16.85 1.59 -17.30
CA LEU A 240 -16.60 2.12 -15.96
C LEU A 240 -17.78 2.00 -14.99
N SER A 241 -18.94 1.46 -15.40
CA SER A 241 -20.15 1.45 -14.57
C SER A 241 -19.92 0.72 -13.24
N TYR A 242 -19.33 -0.49 -13.27
CA TYR A 242 -18.99 -1.24 -12.04
C TYR A 242 -18.23 -0.39 -11.00
N TRP A 243 -17.26 0.41 -11.46
CA TRP A 243 -16.50 1.27 -10.57
C TRP A 243 -17.31 2.46 -10.05
N LYS A 244 -18.18 3.06 -10.88
CA LYS A 244 -19.06 4.16 -10.46
C LYS A 244 -20.08 3.68 -9.42
N ASP A 245 -20.74 2.56 -9.71
CA ASP A 245 -21.79 1.98 -8.87
C ASP A 245 -21.22 1.58 -7.50
N LEU A 246 -20.02 0.97 -7.49
CA LEU A 246 -19.28 0.65 -6.27
C LEU A 246 -18.77 1.90 -5.53
N SER A 247 -18.33 2.95 -6.23
CA SER A 247 -17.92 4.24 -5.64
C SER A 247 -19.08 4.84 -4.83
N VAL A 248 -20.25 4.99 -5.47
CA VAL A 248 -21.46 5.55 -4.86
C VAL A 248 -21.94 4.69 -3.69
N TRP A 249 -21.88 3.36 -3.82
CA TRP A 249 -22.23 2.45 -2.72
C TRP A 249 -21.28 2.59 -1.53
N LEU A 250 -19.96 2.58 -1.75
CA LEU A 250 -18.94 2.75 -0.68
C LEU A 250 -19.10 4.08 0.05
N GLU A 251 -19.27 5.17 -0.71
CA GLU A 251 -19.45 6.52 -0.19
C GLU A 251 -20.71 6.65 0.65
N HIS A 252 -21.85 6.12 0.16
CA HIS A 252 -23.11 6.09 0.90
C HIS A 252 -23.01 5.23 2.17
N TYR A 253 -22.44 4.02 2.06
CA TYR A 253 -22.30 3.07 3.16
C TYR A 253 -21.44 3.65 4.29
N CYS A 254 -20.27 4.21 3.97
CA CYS A 254 -19.38 4.77 4.97
C CYS A 254 -19.98 6.03 5.60
N THR A 255 -20.61 6.91 4.82
CA THR A 255 -21.29 8.11 5.33
C THR A 255 -22.43 7.76 6.28
N ALA A 256 -23.27 6.78 5.91
CA ALA A 256 -24.39 6.32 6.75
C ALA A 256 -23.91 5.61 8.04
N GLY A 257 -22.79 4.89 7.97
CA GLY A 257 -22.16 4.24 9.12
C GLY A 257 -21.30 5.15 10.01
N GLY A 258 -21.09 6.41 9.63
CA GLY A 258 -20.16 7.33 10.33
C GLY A 258 -18.68 6.95 10.18
N ILE A 259 -18.35 6.09 9.22
CA ILE A 259 -17.01 5.55 8.97
C ILE A 259 -16.19 6.60 8.20
N LYS A 260 -14.98 6.92 8.68
CA LYS A 260 -14.04 7.78 7.93
C LYS A 260 -13.44 7.01 6.77
N TYR A 261 -13.34 7.63 5.59
CA TYR A 261 -12.78 6.97 4.43
C TYR A 261 -12.10 7.92 3.44
N ILE A 262 -11.28 7.34 2.55
CA ILE A 262 -10.78 7.98 1.33
C ILE A 262 -10.96 7.03 0.15
N ASN A 263 -11.58 7.51 -0.93
CA ASN A 263 -11.77 6.75 -2.16
C ASN A 263 -10.77 7.21 -3.24
N TYR A 264 -9.92 6.30 -3.72
CA TYR A 264 -8.89 6.57 -4.72
C TYR A 264 -9.25 6.11 -6.15
N PHE A 265 -10.48 5.63 -6.40
CA PHE A 265 -10.89 5.06 -7.70
C PHE A 265 -10.59 5.97 -8.92
N TYR A 266 -10.62 7.28 -8.70
CA TYR A 266 -10.36 8.30 -9.71
C TYR A 266 -9.12 9.14 -9.39
N HIS A 267 -8.03 8.51 -8.91
CA HIS A 267 -6.76 9.16 -8.58
C HIS A 267 -6.25 10.12 -9.67
N GLU A 268 -6.41 9.79 -10.96
CA GLU A 268 -6.02 10.68 -12.07
C GLU A 268 -6.90 11.92 -12.25
N MET A 269 -8.11 11.94 -11.67
CA MET A 269 -8.98 13.13 -11.57
C MET A 269 -8.64 13.93 -10.30
N LEU A 270 -8.50 13.26 -9.15
CA LEU A 270 -8.09 13.88 -7.88
C LEU A 270 -6.75 14.62 -8.00
N VAL A 271 -5.77 14.07 -8.76
CA VAL A 271 -4.52 14.76 -9.09
C VAL A 271 -4.76 16.03 -9.90
N LYS A 272 -5.64 16.01 -10.91
CA LYS A 272 -5.94 17.17 -11.77
C LYS A 272 -6.67 18.27 -11.00
N GLU A 273 -7.58 17.89 -10.12
CA GLU A 273 -8.32 18.82 -9.24
C GLU A 273 -7.42 19.47 -8.18
N LYS A 274 -6.50 18.71 -7.58
CA LYS A 274 -5.49 19.28 -6.67
C LYS A 274 -4.53 20.22 -7.40
N LEU A 275 -4.13 19.91 -8.63
CA LEU A 275 -3.32 20.81 -9.45
C LEU A 275 -4.08 22.10 -9.81
N SER A 276 -5.33 22.01 -10.26
CA SER A 276 -6.12 23.20 -10.64
C SER A 276 -6.43 24.12 -9.45
N THR A 277 -6.77 23.57 -8.29
CA THR A 277 -6.99 24.38 -7.06
C THR A 277 -5.73 25.06 -6.55
N THR A 278 -4.56 24.43 -6.73
CA THR A 278 -3.26 25.04 -6.35
C THR A 278 -2.96 26.28 -7.19
N PHE A 279 -3.28 26.27 -8.50
CA PHE A 279 -3.11 27.43 -9.39
C PHE A 279 -4.07 28.60 -9.11
N LEU A 280 -5.18 28.36 -8.38
CA LEU A 280 -6.14 29.40 -7.99
C LEU A 280 -5.74 30.14 -6.70
N HIS A 281 -4.87 29.56 -5.88
CA HIS A 281 -4.35 30.16 -4.64
C HIS A 281 -2.94 30.75 -4.81
N SER A 282 -2.51 30.94 -6.06
CA SER A 282 -1.18 31.47 -6.43
C SER A 282 -1.29 32.62 -7.45
N LYS A 283 -2.33 33.44 -7.31
CA LYS A 283 -2.58 34.71 -8.02
C LYS A 283 -3.10 35.75 -7.05
#